data_AF-A0A9E4FYN7-F1
#
_entry.id   AF-A0A9E4FYN7-F1
#
_cell.length_a   1.000
_cell.length_b   1.000
_cell.length_c   1.000
_cell.angle_alpha   90.00
_cell.angle_beta   90.00
_cell.angle_gamma   90.00
#
_symmetry.space_group_name_H-M   'P 1'
#
loop_
_entity.id
_entity.type
_entity.pdbx_description
1 polymer ?
#
loop_
_entity_poly.entity_id
_entity_poly.type
_entity_poly.pdbx_seq_one_letter_code
_entity_poly.pdbx_strand_id
1 'polypeptide(L)'
;MAYVYLTAQFKSDLDQLDSTIKGRVSNTVDRINRDPYYPGLETHPHRQVHHRKILRSRVNDNFRVLWEWAKNGNILLWRVGKHEVIDRIDDLPVKPSERTQYFTRDDKDHSAIELEGLVVSRDLPQPFQHVPLNILRLFGVPDELLDAVKS
;
A
#
# COMPACT_ATOMS: atom_id res chain seq x y z
N MET A 1 -12.10 -1.97 15.09
CA MET A 1 -11.14 -2.45 14.07
C MET A 1 -10.20 -1.31 13.73
N ALA A 2 -8.90 -1.58 13.63
CA ALA A 2 -7.91 -0.61 13.19
C ALA A 2 -7.79 -0.70 11.66
N TYR A 3 -7.84 0.45 10.99
CA TYR A 3 -7.65 0.56 9.55
C TYR A 3 -6.22 0.96 9.23
N VAL A 4 -5.74 0.46 8.08
CA VAL A 4 -4.48 0.90 7.50
C VAL A 4 -4.77 1.85 6.35
N TYR A 5 -4.18 3.03 6.43
CA TYR A 5 -4.31 4.12 5.48
C TYR A 5 -2.99 4.28 4.71
N LEU A 6 -3.04 4.44 3.38
CA LEU A 6 -1.84 4.73 2.60
C LEU A 6 -1.94 6.09 1.93
N THR A 7 -0.89 6.89 2.04
CA THR A 7 -0.78 8.14 1.29
C THR A 7 -0.55 7.90 -0.21
N ALA A 8 -0.84 8.90 -1.04
CA ALA A 8 -0.54 8.83 -2.47
C ALA A 8 0.96 8.60 -2.74
N GLN A 9 1.83 9.18 -1.92
CA GLN A 9 3.27 9.00 -2.05
C GLN A 9 3.69 7.57 -1.69
N PHE A 10 3.14 6.98 -0.63
CA PHE A 10 3.38 5.58 -0.30
C PHE A 10 2.98 4.65 -1.45
N LYS A 11 1.81 4.89 -2.06
CA LYS A 11 1.33 4.12 -3.21
C LYS A 11 2.30 4.24 -4.39
N SER A 12 2.70 5.46 -4.74
CA SER A 12 3.67 5.70 -5.80
C SER A 12 5.02 5.03 -5.52
N ASP A 13 5.49 5.08 -4.28
CA ASP A 13 6.74 4.43 -3.89
C ASP A 13 6.62 2.90 -4.05
N LEU A 14 5.52 2.32 -3.57
CA LEU A 14 5.22 0.88 -3.66
C LEU A 14 5.14 0.43 -5.12
N ASP A 15 4.54 1.24 -6.00
CA ASP A 15 4.36 0.91 -7.41
C ASP A 15 5.70 0.78 -8.16
N GLN A 16 6.73 1.51 -7.72
CA GLN A 16 8.08 1.49 -8.28
C GLN A 16 8.94 0.32 -7.79
N LEU A 17 8.52 -0.41 -6.75
CA LEU A 17 9.27 -1.56 -6.24
C LEU A 17 9.08 -2.79 -7.12
N ASP A 18 10.03 -3.72 -7.08
CA ASP A 18 9.84 -5.03 -7.70
C ASP A 18 8.81 -5.87 -6.91
N SER A 19 8.24 -6.88 -7.57
CA SER A 19 7.19 -7.73 -7.00
C SER A 19 7.62 -8.45 -5.72
N THR A 20 8.91 -8.80 -5.59
CA THR A 20 9.43 -9.49 -4.40
C THR A 20 9.43 -8.55 -3.20
N ILE A 21 9.88 -7.30 -3.39
CA ILE A 21 9.84 -6.29 -2.33
C ILE A 21 8.40 -5.89 -2.01
N LYS A 22 7.52 -5.73 -3.00
CA LYS A 22 6.08 -5.45 -2.73
C LYS A 22 5.45 -6.50 -1.82
N GLY A 23 5.71 -7.78 -2.07
CA GLY A 23 5.23 -8.87 -1.20
C GLY A 23 5.77 -8.76 0.23
N ARG A 24 7.04 -8.39 0.40
CA ARG A 24 7.62 -8.16 1.74
C ARG A 24 6.99 -6.96 2.44
N VAL A 25 6.76 -5.85 1.72
CA VAL A 25 6.10 -4.67 2.27
C VAL A 25 4.70 -5.02 2.75
N SER A 26 3.93 -5.79 1.97
CA SER A 26 2.60 -6.26 2.39
C SER A 26 2.66 -7.05 3.70
N ASN A 27 3.59 -8.01 3.80
CA ASN A 27 3.77 -8.80 5.02
C ASN A 27 4.21 -7.94 6.22
N THR A 28 5.04 -6.93 5.99
CA THR A 28 5.47 -5.97 7.01
C THR A 28 4.28 -5.13 7.49
N VAL A 29 3.45 -4.62 6.58
CA VAL A 29 2.24 -3.85 6.92
C VAL A 29 1.25 -4.69 7.72
N ASP A 30 1.00 -5.93 7.30
CA ASP A 30 0.16 -6.88 8.04
C ASP A 30 0.69 -7.08 9.48
N ARG A 31 2.01 -7.20 9.61
CA ARG A 31 2.65 -7.37 10.91
C ARG A 31 2.56 -6.11 11.76
N ILE A 32 2.75 -4.93 11.18
CA ILE A 32 2.56 -3.65 11.89
C ILE A 32 1.11 -3.54 12.38
N ASN A 33 0.12 -3.95 11.59
CA ASN A 33 -1.29 -3.89 11.98
C ASN A 33 -1.62 -4.84 13.14
N ARG A 34 -1.01 -6.04 13.16
CA ARG A 34 -1.26 -7.04 14.20
C ARG A 34 -0.44 -6.81 15.47
N ASP A 35 0.85 -6.55 15.32
CA ASP A 35 1.80 -6.34 16.41
C ASP A 35 2.88 -5.31 15.98
N PRO A 36 2.59 -4.01 16.16
CA PRO A 36 3.48 -2.92 15.77
C PRO A 36 4.86 -2.94 16.45
N TYR A 37 4.98 -3.66 17.58
CA TYR A 37 6.19 -3.75 18.40
C TYR A 37 6.90 -5.09 18.25
N TYR A 38 6.49 -5.91 17.27
CA TYR A 38 7.16 -7.16 16.98
C TYR A 38 8.67 -6.95 16.78
N PRO A 39 9.55 -7.68 17.49
CA PRO A 39 11.00 -7.39 17.50
C PRO A 39 11.65 -7.36 16.10
N GLY A 40 11.21 -8.24 15.19
CA GLY A 40 11.75 -8.28 13.82
C GLY A 40 11.34 -7.11 12.93
N LEU A 41 10.40 -6.26 13.35
CA LEU A 41 10.10 -5.00 12.65
C LEU A 41 11.13 -3.92 12.93
N GLU A 42 11.94 -4.04 14.00
CA GLU A 42 12.89 -2.99 14.42
C GLU A 42 12.25 -1.59 14.38
N THR A 43 11.07 -1.48 14.98
CA THR A 43 10.29 -0.23 14.96
C THR A 43 10.99 0.81 15.84
N HIS A 44 11.33 1.96 15.25
CA HIS A 44 12.00 3.06 15.94
C HIS A 44 11.38 4.41 15.58
N PRO A 45 11.46 5.42 16.47
CA PRO A 45 11.18 6.79 16.09
C PRO A 45 12.07 7.23 14.93
N HIS A 46 11.45 7.87 13.95
CA HIS A 46 12.18 8.51 12.87
C HIS A 46 12.90 9.75 13.41
N ARG A 47 14.16 9.94 13.02
CA ARG A 47 15.04 10.90 13.70
C ARG A 47 14.91 12.33 13.21
N GLN A 48 14.50 12.52 11.95
CA GLN A 48 14.53 13.84 11.30
C GLN A 48 13.19 14.58 11.39
N VAL A 49 12.08 13.86 11.46
CA VAL A 49 10.74 14.47 11.58
C VAL A 49 10.39 14.65 13.06
N HIS A 50 10.72 15.82 13.62
CA HIS A 50 10.55 16.10 15.05
C HIS A 50 9.14 16.58 15.44
N HIS A 51 8.41 17.19 14.51
CA HIS A 51 7.10 17.79 14.79
C HIS A 51 5.97 16.74 14.90
N ARG A 52 6.25 15.47 14.59
CA ARG A 52 5.29 14.35 14.59
C ARG A 52 5.95 13.07 15.10
N LYS A 53 5.14 12.17 15.65
CA LYS A 53 5.60 10.83 16.08
C LYS A 53 5.61 9.86 14.90
N ILE A 54 6.52 10.10 13.96
CA ILE A 54 6.76 9.18 12.85
C ILE A 54 7.60 8.02 13.33
N LEU A 55 7.18 6.82 12.98
CA LEU A 55 7.87 5.57 13.22
C LEU A 55 8.42 5.05 11.90
N ARG A 56 9.57 4.37 11.99
CA ARG A 56 10.15 3.59 10.90
C ARG A 56 10.18 2.13 11.30
N SER A 57 9.91 1.25 10.36
CA SER A 57 10.05 -0.20 10.54
C SER A 57 10.82 -0.83 9.38
N ARG A 58 11.53 -1.91 9.68
CA ARG A 58 12.30 -2.74 8.78
C ARG A 58 11.39 -3.61 7.91
N VAL A 59 11.62 -3.53 6.60
CA VAL A 59 11.07 -4.48 5.63
C VAL A 59 12.08 -5.59 5.34
N ASN A 60 13.33 -5.19 5.10
CA ASN A 60 14.51 -6.05 5.00
C ASN A 60 15.77 -5.20 5.28
N ASP A 61 16.98 -5.68 5.02
CA ASP A 61 18.19 -4.87 5.22
C ASP A 61 18.15 -3.53 4.50
N ASN A 62 17.69 -3.54 3.25
CA ASN A 62 17.80 -2.39 2.35
C ASN A 62 16.60 -1.45 2.41
N PHE A 63 15.44 -1.89 2.89
CA PHE A 63 14.17 -1.16 2.77
C PHE A 63 13.50 -0.89 4.13
N ARG A 64 12.84 0.27 4.21
CA ARG A 64 12.12 0.75 5.39
C ARG A 64 10.74 1.27 4.98
N VAL A 65 9.81 1.21 5.92
CA VAL A 65 8.49 1.86 5.84
C VAL A 65 8.42 2.94 6.90
N LEU A 66 7.94 4.13 6.52
CA LEU A 66 7.55 5.19 7.44
C LEU A 66 6.05 5.15 7.68
N TRP A 67 5.66 5.19 8.94
CA TRP A 67 4.27 5.15 9.35
C TRP A 67 4.05 5.91 10.66
N GLU A 68 2.82 6.24 10.98
CA GLU A 68 2.46 6.78 12.29
C GLU A 68 1.11 6.23 12.74
N TRP A 69 0.82 6.40 14.03
CA TRP A 69 -0.52 6.22 14.55
C TRP A 69 -1.40 7.40 14.13
N ALA A 70 -2.42 7.11 13.34
CA ALA A 70 -3.51 8.02 13.07
C ALA A 70 -4.51 8.02 14.25
N LYS A 71 -5.53 8.87 14.15
CA LYS A 71 -6.60 8.93 15.16
C LYS A 71 -7.29 7.56 15.29
N ASN A 72 -7.78 7.28 16.49
CA ASN A 72 -8.55 6.07 16.83
C ASN A 72 -7.77 4.75 16.69
N GLY A 73 -6.44 4.78 16.81
CA GLY A 73 -5.61 3.56 16.75
C GLY A 73 -5.40 3.01 15.35
N ASN A 74 -5.70 3.81 14.32
CA ASN A 74 -5.44 3.46 12.93
C ASN A 74 -3.97 3.69 12.57
N ILE A 75 -3.50 3.07 11.49
CA ILE A 75 -2.13 3.20 10.99
C ILE A 75 -2.14 4.01 9.70
N LEU A 76 -1.23 4.99 9.58
CA LEU A 76 -1.04 5.76 8.36
C LEU A 76 0.37 5.52 7.81
N LEU A 77 0.44 5.03 6.58
CA LEU A 77 1.67 4.73 5.85
C LEU A 77 2.07 5.92 4.96
N TRP A 78 3.24 6.47 5.24
CA TRP A 78 3.76 7.68 4.60
C TRP A 78 4.63 7.38 3.39
N ARG A 79 5.65 6.56 3.56
CA ARG A 79 6.67 6.27 2.54
C ARG A 79 7.15 4.83 2.67
N VAL A 80 7.61 4.28 1.55
CA VAL A 80 8.38 3.02 1.54
C VAL A 80 9.55 3.17 0.59
N GLY A 81 10.72 2.62 0.94
CA GLY A 81 11.86 2.75 0.06
C GLY A 81 13.16 2.31 0.70
N LYS A 82 14.26 2.56 0.01
CA LYS A 82 15.60 2.24 0.51
C LYS A 82 15.88 3.00 1.80
N HIS A 83 16.51 2.36 2.79
CA HIS A 83 16.77 2.96 4.09
C HIS A 83 17.56 4.28 3.97
N GLU A 84 18.51 4.36 3.03
CA GLU A 84 19.30 5.58 2.80
C GLU A 84 18.45 6.80 2.42
N VAL A 85 17.37 6.58 1.66
CA VAL A 85 16.45 7.63 1.25
C VAL A 85 15.48 7.93 2.39
N ILE A 86 14.88 6.89 2.95
CA ILE A 86 13.87 6.98 4.01
C ILE A 86 14.42 7.66 5.27
N ASP A 87 15.62 7.31 5.71
CA ASP A 87 16.22 7.83 6.93
C ASP A 87 16.60 9.31 6.83
N ARG A 88 16.70 9.85 5.61
CA ARG A 88 17.03 11.27 5.33
C ARG A 88 15.80 12.17 5.19
N ILE A 89 14.59 11.61 5.12
CA ILE A 89 13.36 12.39 4.97
C ILE A 89 13.15 13.23 6.23
N ASP A 90 13.24 14.54 6.12
CA ASP A 90 13.08 15.51 7.21
C ASP A 90 11.70 16.17 7.22
N ASP A 91 11.02 16.17 6.08
CA ASP A 91 9.68 16.71 5.93
C ASP A 91 8.67 15.69 5.37
N LEU A 92 7.46 15.75 5.90
CA LEU A 92 6.30 14.98 5.45
C LEU A 92 5.09 15.91 5.45
N PRO A 93 4.18 15.79 4.47
CA PRO A 93 3.04 16.69 4.37
C PRO A 93 2.19 16.66 5.64
N VAL A 94 1.82 17.85 6.14
CA VAL A 94 1.08 18.04 7.40
C VAL A 94 -0.24 17.27 7.43
N LYS A 95 -0.89 17.09 6.27
CA LYS A 95 -2.09 16.28 6.12
C LYS A 95 -1.87 15.19 5.07
N PRO A 96 -2.33 13.96 5.30
CA PRO A 96 -2.39 12.96 4.24
C PRO A 96 -3.33 13.49 3.14
N SER A 97 -2.91 13.32 1.88
CA SER A 97 -3.71 13.71 0.72
C SER A 97 -5.07 12.97 0.73
N GLU A 98 -6.12 13.60 0.21
CA GLU A 98 -7.51 13.07 0.16
C GLU A 98 -7.64 11.68 -0.48
N ARG A 99 -6.66 11.22 -1.27
CA ARG A 99 -6.59 9.88 -1.90
C ARG A 99 -6.06 8.78 -0.97
N THR A 100 -6.34 8.87 0.32
CA THR A 100 -5.87 7.87 1.28
C THR A 100 -6.76 6.62 1.18
N GLN A 101 -6.19 5.52 0.70
CA GLN A 101 -6.92 4.25 0.50
C GLN A 101 -6.89 3.40 1.78
N TYR A 102 -7.93 2.59 1.97
CA TYR A 102 -8.09 1.68 3.10
C TYR A 102 -7.55 0.30 2.74
N PHE A 103 -6.82 -0.33 3.66
CA PHE A 103 -6.58 -1.76 3.66
C PHE A 103 -7.21 -2.37 4.91
N THR A 104 -8.15 -3.30 4.70
CA THR A 104 -8.64 -4.21 5.73
C THR A 104 -8.42 -5.62 5.21
N ARG A 105 -7.84 -6.50 6.03
CA ARG A 105 -7.82 -7.94 5.78
C ARG A 105 -9.00 -8.53 6.52
N ASP A 106 -9.98 -9.06 5.80
CA ASP A 106 -10.95 -9.97 6.38
C ASP A 106 -10.28 -11.35 6.49
N ASP A 107 -10.23 -11.92 7.69
CA ASP A 107 -9.40 -13.10 7.99
C ASP A 107 -10.02 -14.43 7.49
N LYS A 108 -10.96 -14.37 6.56
CA LYS A 108 -11.63 -15.55 5.99
C LYS A 108 -12.02 -15.35 4.53
N ASP A 109 -11.10 -15.10 3.62
CA ASP A 109 -11.35 -15.55 2.25
C ASP A 109 -10.12 -15.60 1.35
N HIS A 110 -10.03 -16.71 0.61
CA HIS A 110 -9.31 -16.77 -0.65
C HIS A 110 -10.30 -16.37 -1.75
N SER A 111 -10.89 -15.17 -1.70
CA SER A 111 -11.68 -14.61 -2.78
C SER A 111 -12.06 -13.15 -2.49
N ALA A 112 -12.32 -12.38 -3.54
CA ALA A 112 -12.83 -11.02 -3.55
C ALA A 112 -11.91 -9.91 -3.00
N ILE A 113 -11.21 -9.26 -3.93
CA ILE A 113 -10.91 -7.83 -3.81
C ILE A 113 -12.27 -7.11 -3.89
N GLU A 114 -12.90 -6.83 -2.74
CA GLU A 114 -13.97 -5.84 -2.69
C GLU A 114 -13.37 -4.45 -2.89
N LEU A 115 -13.41 -4.02 -4.15
CA LEU A 115 -12.98 -2.71 -4.58
C LEU A 115 -14.17 -1.75 -4.53
N GLU A 116 -14.73 -1.55 -3.34
CA GLU A 116 -15.72 -0.48 -3.14
C GLU A 116 -15.02 0.87 -3.26
N GLY A 117 -15.29 1.56 -4.37
CA GLY A 117 -14.92 2.97 -4.55
C GLY A 117 -14.15 3.33 -5.82
N LEU A 118 -13.88 2.39 -6.74
CA LEU A 118 -13.65 2.80 -8.12
C LEU A 118 -15.00 3.12 -8.75
N VAL A 119 -15.39 4.39 -8.68
CA VAL A 119 -16.23 4.96 -9.74
C VAL A 119 -15.38 4.82 -11.01
N VAL A 120 -15.55 3.71 -11.72
CA VAL A 120 -15.07 3.54 -13.09
C VAL A 120 -15.86 4.57 -13.90
N SER A 121 -15.30 5.77 -14.00
CA SER A 121 -15.82 6.77 -14.91
C SER A 121 -15.68 6.17 -16.30
N ARG A 122 -16.82 5.89 -16.95
CA ARG A 122 -16.91 5.32 -18.31
C ARG A 122 -16.24 6.19 -19.39
N ASP A 123 -15.72 7.36 -19.01
CA ASP A 123 -15.06 8.32 -19.90
C ASP A 123 -13.53 8.16 -20.00
N LEU A 124 -12.93 7.16 -19.34
CA LEU A 124 -11.50 6.86 -19.50
C LEU A 124 -11.27 5.87 -20.65
N PRO A 125 -10.21 6.05 -21.47
CA PRO A 125 -9.88 5.12 -22.54
C PRO A 125 -9.54 3.74 -21.96
N GLN A 126 -10.34 2.73 -22.33
CA GLN A 126 -10.19 1.34 -21.95
C GLN A 126 -8.89 0.78 -22.56
N PRO A 127 -7.82 0.53 -21.76
CA PRO A 127 -6.51 0.14 -22.30
C PRO A 127 -6.51 -1.24 -22.97
N PHE A 128 -7.58 -2.03 -22.78
CA PHE A 128 -7.71 -3.40 -23.29
C PHE A 128 -8.78 -3.55 -24.38
N GLN A 129 -9.37 -2.46 -24.88
CA GLN A 129 -10.41 -2.50 -25.93
C GLN A 129 -9.97 -3.27 -27.18
N HIS A 130 -8.67 -3.18 -27.52
CA HIS A 130 -8.10 -3.82 -28.70
C HIS A 130 -7.41 -5.17 -28.42
N VAL A 131 -7.45 -5.65 -27.17
CA VAL A 131 -6.79 -6.91 -26.80
C VAL A 131 -7.72 -8.10 -27.05
N PRO A 132 -7.29 -9.11 -27.82
CA PRO A 132 -8.06 -10.35 -28.00
C PRO A 132 -8.30 -11.08 -26.67
N LEU A 133 -9.50 -11.67 -26.51
CA LEU A 133 -9.90 -12.37 -25.28
C LEU A 133 -8.92 -13.49 -24.88
N ASN A 134 -8.35 -14.18 -25.86
CA ASN A 134 -7.37 -15.24 -25.63
C ASN A 134 -6.09 -14.73 -24.95
N ILE A 135 -5.70 -13.49 -25.20
CA ILE A 135 -4.54 -12.86 -24.55
C ILE A 135 -4.89 -12.49 -23.11
N LEU A 136 -6.10 -11.98 -22.85
CA LEU A 136 -6.56 -11.68 -21.48
C LEU A 136 -6.62 -12.95 -20.62
N ARG A 137 -7.09 -14.06 -21.19
CA ARG A 137 -7.05 -15.38 -20.53
C ARG A 137 -5.63 -15.84 -20.20
N LEU A 138 -4.68 -15.61 -21.11
CA LEU A 138 -3.27 -15.95 -20.89
C LEU A 138 -2.65 -15.15 -19.73
N PHE A 139 -3.12 -13.92 -19.50
CA PHE A 139 -2.74 -13.10 -18.34
C PHE A 139 -3.49 -13.45 -17.06
N GLY A 140 -4.29 -14.53 -17.07
CA GLY A 140 -4.98 -15.03 -15.87
C GLY A 140 -6.25 -14.25 -15.52
N VAL A 141 -6.83 -13.49 -16.46
CA VAL A 141 -8.13 -12.85 -16.24
C VAL A 141 -9.23 -13.91 -16.18
N PRO A 142 -10.01 -14.00 -15.08
CA PRO A 142 -11.14 -14.91 -14.98
C PRO A 142 -12.19 -14.63 -16.06
N ASP A 143 -12.84 -15.68 -16.60
CA ASP A 143 -13.80 -15.54 -17.70
C ASP A 143 -14.96 -14.58 -17.38
N GLU A 144 -15.37 -14.51 -16.11
CA GLU A 144 -16.43 -13.63 -15.60
C GLU A 144 -16.10 -12.14 -15.68
N LEU A 145 -14.80 -11.79 -15.77
CA LEU A 145 -14.31 -10.41 -15.80
C LEU A 145 -13.89 -9.95 -17.21
N LEU A 146 -13.94 -10.84 -18.21
CA LEU A 146 -13.48 -10.53 -19.56
C LEU A 146 -14.30 -9.43 -20.24
N ASP A 147 -15.62 -9.42 -20.02
CA ASP A 147 -16.52 -8.44 -20.62
C ASP A 147 -16.41 -7.06 -19.94
N ALA A 148 -16.11 -7.05 -18.63
CA ALA A 148 -15.92 -5.83 -17.85
C ALA A 148 -14.60 -5.10 -18.18
N VAL A 149 -13.56 -5.84 -18.62
CA VAL A 149 -12.26 -5.27 -19.02
C VAL A 149 -12.27 -4.74 -20.46
N LYS A 150 -13.30 -5.12 -21.24
CA LYS A 150 -13.49 -4.66 -22.63
C LYS A 150 -14.50 -3.52 -22.80
N SER A 151 -15.46 -3.39 -21.87
CA SER A 151 -16.58 -2.44 -21.93
C SER A 151 -16.27 -1.20 -21.11
#